data_AF-A0A4Q8TZS4-F1
#
_entry.id   AF-A0A4Q8TZS4-F1
#
_cell.length_a   1.000
_cell.length_b   1.000
_cell.length_c   1.000
_cell.angle_alpha   90.00
_cell.angle_beta   90.00
_cell.angle_gamma   90.00
#
_symmetry.space_group_name_H-M   'P 1'
#
loop_
_entity.id
_entity.type
_entity.pdbx_description
1 polymer ?
#
loop_
_entity_poly.entity_id
_entity_poly.type
_entity_poly.pdbx_seq_one_letter_code
_entity_poly.pdbx_strand_id
1 'polypeptide(L)'
;MNKPILHTVCNGVSMDVLWSMSQQTYGLHMEHENQCRWIDLNTVPCELPFSVDSTPLKLKVTSFKKQGTDIVGIYKNGLPYKLVAFRLCDHTCVSVSETALA
;
A
#
# COMPACT_ATOMS: atom_id res chain seq x y z
N MET A 1 17.90 3.01 -5.52
CA MET A 1 16.77 2.78 -4.61
C MET A 1 15.50 2.76 -5.44
N ASN A 2 14.70 1.69 -5.34
CA ASN A 2 13.38 1.66 -5.97
C ASN A 2 12.50 2.70 -5.26
N LYS A 3 11.90 3.61 -6.03
CA LYS A 3 10.96 4.59 -5.47
C LYS A 3 9.76 3.84 -4.89
N PRO A 4 9.21 4.29 -3.74
CA PRO A 4 8.00 3.69 -3.20
C PRO A 4 6.84 3.89 -4.19
N ILE A 5 5.96 2.90 -4.28
CA ILE A 5 4.75 2.99 -5.10
C ILE A 5 3.70 3.89 -4.44
N LEU A 6 3.74 3.97 -3.11
CA LEU A 6 2.90 4.82 -2.30
C LEU A 6 3.70 5.27 -1.09
N HIS A 7 3.73 6.58 -0.86
CA HIS A 7 4.32 7.19 0.32
C HIS A 7 3.24 7.98 1.05
N THR A 8 3.20 7.89 2.37
CA THR A 8 2.35 8.73 3.22
C THR A 8 2.94 8.86 4.62
N VAL A 9 2.45 9.84 5.38
CA VAL A 9 2.89 10.12 6.75
C VAL A 9 1.67 10.11 7.66
N CYS A 10 1.68 9.32 8.72
CA CYS A 10 0.62 9.31 9.74
C CYS A 10 1.24 9.60 11.09
N ASN A 11 0.69 10.56 11.84
CA ASN A 11 1.19 10.98 13.16
C ASN A 11 2.70 11.31 13.21
N GLY A 12 3.28 11.76 12.10
CA GLY A 12 4.72 12.07 12.00
C GLY A 12 5.62 10.89 11.64
N VAL A 13 5.07 9.68 11.48
CA VAL A 13 5.80 8.50 11.03
C VAL A 13 5.61 8.31 9.52
N SER A 14 6.73 8.27 8.79
CA SER A 14 6.73 8.00 7.36
C SER A 14 6.50 6.52 7.06
N MET A 15 5.68 6.23 6.05
CA MET A 15 5.39 4.88 5.59
C MET A 15 5.51 4.81 4.07
N ASP A 16 6.20 3.76 3.63
CA ASP A 16 6.42 3.44 2.24
C ASP A 16 5.80 2.09 1.91
N VAL A 17 5.04 2.04 0.83
CA VAL A 17 4.66 0.79 0.18
C VAL A 17 5.61 0.56 -0.99
N LEU A 18 6.20 -0.62 -1.01
CA LEU A 18 7.20 -1.06 -1.98
C LEU A 18 6.64 -2.19 -2.83
N TRP A 19 7.05 -2.27 -4.09
CA TRP A 19 6.81 -3.41 -4.95
C TRP A 19 8.07 -4.27 -5.07
N SER A 20 7.96 -5.57 -4.82
CA SER A 20 9.02 -6.53 -5.02
C SER A 20 8.83 -7.27 -6.34
N MET A 21 9.72 -7.02 -7.30
CA MET A 21 9.75 -7.71 -8.58
C MET A 21 9.99 -9.23 -8.44
N SER A 22 10.86 -9.62 -7.52
CA SER A 22 11.25 -11.03 -7.34
C SER A 22 10.16 -11.86 -6.68
N GLN A 23 9.44 -11.27 -5.72
CA GLN A 23 8.36 -11.94 -5.00
C GLN A 23 6.99 -11.67 -5.62
N GLN A 24 6.90 -10.72 -6.56
CA GLN A 24 5.65 -10.19 -7.11
C GLN A 24 4.66 -9.82 -6.00
N THR A 25 5.13 -9.08 -5.00
CA THR A 25 4.30 -8.71 -3.85
C THR A 25 4.60 -7.30 -3.33
N TYR A 26 3.69 -6.79 -2.50
CA TYR A 26 3.79 -5.48 -1.86
C TYR A 26 4.35 -5.60 -0.44
N GLY A 27 5.18 -4.64 -0.07
CA GLY A 27 5.78 -4.55 1.25
C GLY A 27 5.48 -3.21 1.90
N LEU A 28 5.23 -3.19 3.20
CA LEU A 28 5.11 -2.00 4.02
C LEU A 28 6.42 -1.79 4.79
N HIS A 29 7.04 -0.64 4.60
CA HIS A 29 8.18 -0.18 5.39
C HIS A 29 7.77 1.08 6.16
N MET A 30 8.04 1.12 7.46
CA MET A 30 7.84 2.30 8.29
C MET A 30 9.20 2.85 8.73
N GLU A 31 9.35 4.16 8.81
CA GLU A 31 10.63 4.82 9.11
C GLU A 31 11.34 4.33 10.38
N HIS A 32 10.57 3.92 11.39
CA HIS A 32 11.10 3.40 12.65
C HIS A 32 11.23 1.87 12.69
N GLU A 33 10.87 1.17 11.62
CA GLU A 33 11.01 -0.29 11.51
C GLU A 33 12.27 -0.66 10.72
N ASN A 34 13.06 -1.59 11.24
CA ASN A 34 14.22 -2.12 10.51
C ASN A 34 13.85 -3.15 9.43
N GLN A 35 12.57 -3.51 9.31
CA GLN A 35 12.12 -4.59 8.45
C GLN A 35 10.86 -4.20 7.68
N CYS A 36 10.82 -4.62 6.42
CA CYS A 36 9.64 -4.51 5.58
C CYS A 36 8.68 -5.68 5.86
N ARG A 37 7.39 -5.38 6.00
CA ARG A 37 6.34 -6.38 6.20
C ARG A 37 5.62 -6.63 4.89
N TRP A 38 5.72 -7.86 4.39
CA TRP A 38 5.19 -8.24 3.08
C TRP A 38 3.75 -8.74 3.18
N ILE A 39 2.91 -8.34 2.23
CA ILE A 39 1.54 -8.83 2.12
C ILE A 39 1.53 -10.17 1.36
N ASP A 40 0.63 -11.08 1.74
CA ASP A 40 0.36 -12.28 0.94
C ASP A 40 -0.80 -12.01 -0.01
N LEU A 41 -0.51 -11.99 -1.31
CA LEU A 41 -1.50 -11.79 -2.38
C LEU A 41 -2.46 -12.98 -2.54
N ASN A 42 -2.20 -14.13 -1.92
CA ASN A 42 -3.06 -15.31 -1.99
C ASN A 42 -4.14 -15.34 -0.89
N THR A 43 -3.99 -14.50 0.14
CA THR A 43 -4.96 -14.39 1.23
C THR A 43 -6.12 -13.46 0.82
N VAL A 44 -7.36 -13.88 1.09
CA VAL A 44 -8.58 -13.08 0.82
C VAL A 44 -9.29 -12.79 2.15
N PRO A 45 -9.47 -11.50 2.53
CA PRO A 45 -9.04 -10.31 1.80
C PRO A 45 -7.51 -10.12 1.85
N CYS A 46 -6.93 -9.55 0.79
CA CYS A 46 -5.49 -9.28 0.73
C CYS A 46 -5.20 -8.00 1.53
N GLU A 47 -5.00 -8.19 2.84
CA GLU A 47 -4.90 -7.12 3.82
C GLU A 47 -3.81 -7.41 4.85
N LEU A 48 -3.05 -6.37 5.24
CA LEU A 48 -2.05 -6.41 6.29
C LEU A 48 -2.39 -5.34 7.35
N PRO A 49 -2.84 -5.73 8.56
CA PRO A 49 -3.11 -4.79 9.65
C PRO A 49 -1.80 -4.29 10.28
N PHE A 50 -1.79 -3.02 10.69
CA PHE A 50 -0.69 -2.42 11.43
C PHE A 50 -1.16 -1.22 12.26
N SER A 51 -0.27 -0.65 13.07
CA SER A 51 -0.59 0.52 13.88
C SER A 51 0.55 1.52 13.86
N VAL A 52 0.21 2.81 13.89
CA VAL A 52 1.15 3.93 14.06
C VAL A 52 0.68 4.75 15.25
N ASP A 53 1.49 4.84 16.31
CA ASP A 53 1.14 5.54 17.56
C ASP A 53 -0.27 5.19 18.07
N SER A 54 -0.54 3.90 18.23
CA SER A 54 -1.86 3.35 18.61
C SER A 54 -3.01 3.62 17.62
N THR A 55 -2.76 4.26 16.47
CA THR A 55 -3.75 4.44 15.40
C THR A 55 -3.78 3.17 14.54
N PRO A 56 -4.88 2.40 14.53
CA PRO A 56 -5.00 1.22 13.69
C PRO A 56 -5.15 1.59 12.22
N LEU A 57 -4.34 0.96 11.40
CA LEU A 57 -4.28 1.14 9.95
C LEU A 57 -4.27 -0.23 9.27
N LYS A 58 -4.52 -0.23 7.96
CA LYS A 58 -4.52 -1.44 7.16
C LYS A 58 -3.98 -1.16 5.77
N LEU A 59 -2.97 -1.90 5.35
CA LEU A 59 -2.58 -1.97 3.95
C LEU A 59 -3.51 -2.97 3.27
N LYS A 60 -4.13 -2.57 2.16
CA LYS A 60 -5.02 -3.40 1.36
C LYS A 60 -4.60 -3.36 -0.09
N VAL A 61 -4.65 -4.52 -0.72
CA VAL A 61 -4.44 -4.69 -2.16
C VAL A 61 -5.69 -5.31 -2.76
N THR A 62 -6.22 -4.67 -3.81
CA THR A 62 -7.33 -5.19 -4.60
C THR A 62 -6.83 -5.44 -6.01
N SER A 63 -6.64 -6.70 -6.38
CA SER A 63 -6.07 -7.06 -7.68
C SER A 63 -7.10 -7.22 -8.77
N PHE A 64 -6.97 -6.44 -9.85
CA PHE A 64 -7.80 -6.57 -11.06
C PHE A 64 -7.01 -7.32 -12.13
N LYS A 65 -6.83 -8.63 -11.95
CA LYS A 65 -5.98 -9.49 -12.81
C LYS A 65 -6.29 -9.37 -14.31
N LYS A 66 -7.56 -9.23 -14.69
CA LYS A 66 -7.97 -9.06 -16.10
C LYS A 66 -7.50 -7.74 -16.72
N GLN A 67 -7.28 -6.72 -15.90
CA GLN A 67 -6.89 -5.36 -16.30
C GLN A 67 -5.40 -5.09 -16.03
N GLY A 68 -4.68 -6.06 -15.44
CA GLY A 68 -3.26 -5.91 -15.10
C GLY A 68 -2.96 -4.76 -14.15
N THR A 69 -3.95 -4.37 -13.33
CA THR A 69 -3.85 -3.23 -12.41
C THR A 69 -4.28 -3.64 -11.03
N ASP A 70 -3.53 -3.23 -10.02
CA ASP A 70 -3.89 -3.42 -8.62
C ASP A 70 -4.23 -2.06 -8.01
N ILE A 71 -5.23 -2.01 -7.13
CA ILE A 71 -5.45 -0.86 -6.25
C ILE A 71 -4.78 -1.15 -4.92
N VAL A 72 -3.78 -0.36 -4.58
CA VAL A 72 -2.98 -0.51 -3.36
C VAL A 72 -3.23 0.71 -2.48
N GLY A 73 -3.52 0.50 -1.21
CA GLY A 73 -3.72 1.63 -0.32
C GLY A 73 -3.65 1.33 1.16
N ILE A 74 -3.45 2.40 1.90
CA ILE A 74 -3.52 2.43 3.35
C ILE A 74 -4.91 2.94 3.72
N TYR A 75 -5.56 2.26 4.65
CA TYR A 75 -6.89 2.55 5.14
C TYR A 75 -6.84 2.88 6.63
N LYS A 76 -7.61 3.88 7.03
CA LYS A 76 -7.81 4.30 8.41
C LYS A 76 -9.30 4.21 8.74
N ASN A 77 -9.66 3.42 9.74
CA ASN A 77 -11.06 3.18 10.12
C ASN A 77 -11.96 2.73 8.95
N GLY A 78 -11.42 1.90 8.04
CA GLY A 78 -12.14 1.41 6.86
C GLY A 78 -12.26 2.40 5.70
N LEU A 79 -11.83 3.64 5.87
CA LEU A 79 -11.79 4.65 4.82
C LEU A 79 -10.40 4.70 4.16
N PRO A 80 -10.31 4.94 2.85
CA PRO A 80 -9.03 5.13 2.20
C PRO A 80 -8.30 6.34 2.77
N TYR A 81 -7.10 6.11 3.30
CA TYR A 81 -6.21 7.16 3.77
C TYR A 81 -5.26 7.64 2.67
N LYS A 82 -4.73 6.69 1.90
CA LYS A 82 -3.96 6.94 0.67
C LYS A 82 -4.13 5.76 -0.28
N LEU A 83 -4.29 6.01 -1.56
CA LEU A 83 -4.45 4.98 -2.59
C LEU A 83 -3.56 5.27 -3.79
N VAL A 84 -3.20 4.20 -4.51
CA VAL A 84 -2.57 4.25 -5.82
C VAL A 84 -3.11 3.11 -6.69
N ALA A 85 -3.23 3.34 -7.99
CA ALA A 85 -3.45 2.28 -8.95
C ALA A 85 -2.08 1.87 -9.53
N PHE A 86 -1.66 0.65 -9.28
CA PHE A 86 -0.38 0.12 -9.73
C PHE A 86 -0.57 -0.78 -10.94
N ARG A 87 -0.01 -0.38 -12.08
CA ARG A 87 -0.10 -1.15 -13.32
C ARG A 87 1.04 -2.16 -13.37
N LEU A 88 0.70 -3.44 -13.35
CA LEU A 88 1.65 -4.54 -13.27
C LEU A 88 2.50 -4.72 -14.53
N CYS A 89 2.03 -4.30 -15.71
CA CYS A 89 2.75 -4.54 -16.96
C CYS A 89 4.01 -3.69 -17.13
N ASP A 90 4.04 -2.50 -16.57
CA ASP A 90 5.17 -1.57 -16.67
C ASP A 90 5.60 -0.97 -15.32
N HIS A 91 5.04 -1.48 -14.22
CA HIS A 91 5.37 -1.10 -12.85
C HIS A 91 5.19 0.39 -12.58
N THR A 92 4.17 1.00 -13.19
CA THR A 92 3.88 2.42 -13.03
C THR A 92 2.73 2.66 -12.07
N CYS A 93 2.88 3.72 -11.28
CA CYS A 93 1.83 4.23 -10.41
C CYS A 93 0.97 5.22 -11.19
N VAL A 94 -0.30 4.91 -11.33
CA VAL A 94 -1.33 5.82 -11.84
C VAL A 94 -2.02 6.41 -10.61
N SER A 95 -1.96 7.73 -10.48
CA SER A 95 -2.60 8.43 -9.37
C SER A 95 -4.11 8.18 -9.43
N VAL A 96 -4.66 7.53 -8.41
CA VAL A 96 -6.09 7.63 -8.12
C VAL A 96 -6.28 8.96 -7.39
N SER A 97 -7.05 9.85 -8.00
CA SER A 97 -7.35 11.17 -7.44
C SER A 97 -7.77 11.03 -5.97
N GLU A 98 -7.14 11.81 -5.10
CA GLU A 98 -7.66 12.07 -3.76
C GLU A 98 -9.01 12.79 -3.93
N THR A 99 -10.11 12.05 -4.07
CA THR A 99 -11.40 12.63 -3.72
C THR A 99 -11.39 12.75 -2.20
N ALA A 100 -10.90 13.91 -1.76
CA ALA A 100 -11.05 14.42 -0.42
C ALA A 100 -12.50 14.25 -0.01
N LEU A 101 -12.73 13.43 1.03
CA LEU A 101 -13.91 13.62 1.85
C LEU A 101 -13.74 15.00 2.49
N ALA A 102 -14.33 16.01 1.85
CA ALA A 102 -14.61 17.32 2.44
C ALA A 102 -15.66 17.16 3.57
#